data_AF-A0A838JN07-F1
#
_entry.id   AF-A0A838JN07-F1
#
_cell.length_a   1.000
_cell.length_b   1.000
_cell.length_c   1.000
_cell.angle_alpha   90.00
_cell.angle_beta   90.00
_cell.angle_gamma   90.00
#
_symmetry.space_group_name_H-M   'P 1'
#
loop_
_entity.id
_entity.type
_entity.pdbx_description
1 polymer ?
#
loop_
_entity_poly.entity_id
_entity_poly.type
_entity_poly.pdbx_seq_one_letter_code
_entity_poly.pdbx_strand_id
1 'polypeptide(L)'
;MANAMKALADTKEVPVMEARLMGLLGDESALPQGLGEKDKIEVPAWRYAMVNYPHPLLTRGLTILDTPGLNALGLEPELTLATLPAAHATLFLLGVDTGVTRSDMEVWQRYVRENVALRIAVLNKIDLAWDELKPWDDIRRSLERQREATARLLNLPLERVLAVSAQKALLGKIRNDPDLIEKSGIQKLEAILAHEVIPARQEIVHRSVMSEIGTMMLSTGATIESSIQANQVAVTELAEISGKSKDMVARLWRKIHQDKEEYNAALGVYKTIRASFNLKRNALLDRLNQARIDDMLKRSRDGLSGSWTTIGLHQSMNKLFASINAEFDEIQGMAESMHRLMGRSYASFEKKFQFKAVALPPLNLQNHRLNLRLLAKETESFCKDPINLMTEKHFLIRKFSESLVAQARKVFVNAGNECERWMRTVPVPLENQLRDHKTQLQQRLDSLTKINQNSGSIQQRLDSLKQEQAQLIQQRDMVNRLIARVKLPEPEAQAA
;
A
#
# COMPACT_ATOMS: atom_id res chain seq x y z
N MET A 1 17.54 -18.14 24.84
CA MET A 1 16.16 -17.61 24.71
C MET A 1 15.57 -17.20 26.06
N ALA A 2 15.55 -18.07 27.08
CA ALA A 2 14.98 -17.75 28.39
C ALA A 2 15.56 -16.46 29.03
N ASN A 3 16.87 -16.25 28.95
CA ASN A 3 17.49 -15.01 29.45
C ASN A 3 17.06 -13.75 28.67
N ALA A 4 16.83 -13.86 27.36
CA ALA A 4 16.33 -12.75 26.54
C ALA A 4 14.84 -12.45 26.82
N MET A 5 14.05 -13.48 27.12
CA MET A 5 12.64 -13.30 27.54
C MET A 5 12.54 -12.70 28.94
N LYS A 6 13.47 -13.02 29.85
CA LYS A 6 13.55 -12.38 31.18
C LYS A 6 13.80 -10.89 31.08
N ALA A 7 14.63 -10.45 30.13
CA ALA A 7 14.91 -9.03 29.90
C ALA A 7 13.65 -8.22 29.54
N LEU A 8 12.59 -8.85 29.00
CA LEU A 8 11.32 -8.16 28.72
C LEU A 8 10.64 -7.64 29.99
N ALA A 9 10.92 -8.24 31.14
CA ALA A 9 10.38 -7.84 32.44
C ALA A 9 11.27 -6.83 33.18
N ASP A 10 12.37 -6.37 32.57
CA ASP A 10 13.27 -5.40 33.20
C ASP A 10 12.53 -4.09 33.49
N THR A 11 12.73 -3.55 34.69
CA THR A 11 12.25 -2.23 35.11
C THR A 11 13.42 -1.28 35.28
N LYS A 12 13.13 0.02 35.23
CA LYS A 12 14.08 1.09 35.54
C LYS A 12 13.43 2.06 36.53
N GLU A 13 14.25 2.59 37.44
CA GLU A 13 13.80 3.66 38.33
C GLU A 13 13.91 5.01 37.64
N VAL A 14 12.80 5.74 37.60
CA VAL A 14 12.74 7.12 37.08
C VAL A 14 12.00 8.03 38.05
N PRO A 15 12.31 9.34 38.11
CA PRO A 15 11.52 10.29 38.89
C PRO A 15 10.03 10.24 38.51
N VAL A 16 9.13 10.40 39.49
CA VAL A 16 7.67 10.42 39.28
C VAL A 16 7.28 11.43 38.21
N MET A 17 7.91 12.60 38.18
CA MET A 17 7.70 13.60 37.14
C MET A 17 8.04 13.06 35.74
N GLU A 18 9.15 12.34 35.59
CA GLU A 18 9.58 11.76 34.32
C GLU A 18 8.64 10.63 33.88
N ALA A 19 8.25 9.72 34.80
CA ALA A 19 7.25 8.68 34.52
C ALA A 19 5.90 9.25 34.10
N ARG A 20 5.45 10.35 34.74
CA ARG A 20 4.24 11.09 34.41
C ARG A 20 4.33 11.72 33.02
N LEU A 21 5.44 12.40 32.73
CA LEU A 21 5.76 12.97 31.43
C LEU A 21 5.93 11.90 30.34
N MET A 22 6.15 10.65 30.70
CA MET A 22 6.32 9.53 29.77
C MET A 22 5.04 8.71 29.58
N GLY A 23 3.97 9.03 30.32
CA GLY A 23 2.68 8.31 30.32
C GLY A 23 2.77 6.87 30.84
N LEU A 24 3.79 6.57 31.63
CA LEU A 24 4.03 5.25 32.23
C LEU A 24 3.29 5.06 33.55
N LEU A 25 2.70 6.14 34.07
CA LEU A 25 1.77 6.11 35.19
C LEU A 25 0.39 5.69 34.68
N GLY A 26 0.05 4.42 34.90
CA GLY A 26 -1.27 3.87 34.62
C GLY A 26 -2.36 4.50 35.49
N ASP A 27 -2.84 3.75 36.47
CA ASP A 27 -3.83 4.22 37.44
C ASP A 27 -3.13 5.04 38.55
N GLU A 28 -3.32 6.36 38.55
CA GLU A 28 -2.73 7.24 39.56
C GLU A 28 -3.30 6.97 40.96
N SER A 29 -4.46 6.29 41.07
CA SER A 29 -5.04 5.89 42.36
C SER A 29 -4.32 4.72 43.03
N ALA A 30 -3.48 3.99 42.29
CA ALA A 30 -2.65 2.90 42.79
C ALA A 30 -1.29 3.36 43.33
N LEU A 31 -0.95 4.65 43.19
CA LEU A 31 0.29 5.22 43.73
C LEU A 31 0.15 5.46 45.25
N PRO A 32 1.19 5.17 46.04
CA PRO A 32 1.24 5.57 47.45
C PRO A 32 0.97 7.07 47.61
N GLN A 33 0.02 7.44 48.48
CA GLN A 33 -0.28 8.84 48.77
C GLN A 33 0.96 9.51 49.41
N GLY A 34 1.39 10.65 48.86
CA GLY A 34 2.48 11.47 49.41
C GLY A 34 3.82 11.43 48.66
N LEU A 35 3.90 10.77 47.51
CA LEU A 35 5.11 10.81 46.65
C LEU A 35 5.34 12.22 46.06
N GLY A 36 6.52 12.78 46.31
CA GLY A 36 6.98 14.03 45.71
C GLY A 36 7.52 13.84 44.28
N GLU A 37 7.63 14.94 43.52
CA GLU A 37 8.04 14.89 42.10
C GLU A 37 9.44 14.33 41.84
N LYS A 38 10.32 14.36 42.87
CA LYS A 38 11.69 13.84 42.83
C LYS A 38 11.80 12.39 43.28
N ASP A 39 10.75 11.82 43.84
CA ASP A 39 10.75 10.42 44.26
C ASP A 39 10.83 9.53 43.02
N LYS A 40 11.51 8.39 43.15
CA LYS A 40 11.69 7.46 42.03
C LYS A 40 10.64 6.37 42.10
N ILE A 41 10.13 5.98 40.94
CA ILE A 41 9.24 4.84 40.76
C ILE A 41 9.82 3.89 39.72
N GLU A 42 9.53 2.60 39.88
CA GLU A 42 9.85 1.61 38.87
C GLU A 42 8.87 1.69 37.70
N VAL A 43 9.42 1.76 36.49
CA VAL A 43 8.67 1.70 35.24
C VAL A 43 9.28 0.65 34.32
N PRO A 44 8.53 0.10 33.34
CA PRO A 44 9.09 -0.81 32.35
C PRO A 44 10.31 -0.21 31.63
N ALA A 45 11.38 -0.98 31.48
CA ALA A 45 12.59 -0.56 30.77
C ALA A 45 12.35 -0.44 29.25
N TRP A 46 11.39 -1.21 28.72
CA TRP A 46 11.11 -1.32 27.29
C TRP A 46 9.69 -0.85 26.95
N ARG A 47 9.53 -0.19 25.79
CA ARG A 47 8.22 0.19 25.24
C ARG A 47 7.63 -0.88 24.33
N TYR A 48 8.49 -1.49 23.52
CA TYR A 48 8.17 -2.65 22.71
C TYR A 48 9.43 -3.50 22.58
N ALA A 49 9.26 -4.76 22.22
CA ALA A 49 10.35 -5.66 21.94
C ALA A 49 10.10 -6.39 20.62
N MET A 50 11.13 -6.52 19.81
CA MET A 50 11.09 -7.33 18.61
C MET A 50 11.74 -8.68 18.91
N VAL A 51 10.94 -9.74 18.87
CA VAL A 51 11.38 -11.10 19.19
C VAL A 51 11.37 -11.95 17.93
N ASN A 52 12.56 -12.35 17.48
CA ASN A 52 12.70 -13.33 16.42
C ASN A 52 12.76 -14.73 17.03
N TYR A 53 11.78 -15.57 16.67
CA TYR A 53 11.66 -16.93 17.19
C TYR A 53 11.60 -17.93 16.02
N PRO A 54 12.38 -19.03 16.05
CA PRO A 54 12.36 -20.04 15.00
C PRO A 54 11.08 -20.89 15.08
N HIS A 55 9.97 -20.35 14.58
CA HIS A 55 8.67 -21.01 14.54
C HIS A 55 8.19 -21.16 13.08
N PRO A 56 7.65 -22.33 12.67
CA PRO A 56 7.26 -22.58 11.29
C PRO A 56 6.33 -21.51 10.68
N LEU A 57 5.34 -21.04 11.45
CA LEU A 57 4.43 -19.97 10.99
C LEU A 57 5.15 -18.63 10.80
N LEU A 58 6.11 -18.29 11.65
CA LEU A 58 6.86 -17.04 11.56
C LEU A 58 7.82 -17.06 10.35
N THR A 59 8.45 -18.21 10.09
CA THR A 59 9.28 -18.43 8.89
C THR A 59 8.47 -18.32 7.60
N ARG A 60 7.18 -18.70 7.62
CA ARG A 60 6.25 -18.53 6.50
C ARG A 60 5.70 -17.10 6.36
N GLY A 61 6.22 -16.14 7.14
CA GLY A 61 5.88 -14.72 7.04
C GLY A 61 4.74 -14.27 7.95
N LEU A 62 4.35 -15.05 8.97
CA LEU A 62 3.47 -14.54 10.02
C LEU A 62 4.26 -13.57 10.91
N THR A 63 3.64 -12.44 11.27
CA THR A 63 4.17 -11.50 12.27
C THR A 63 3.07 -11.25 13.28
N ILE A 64 3.39 -11.38 14.57
CA ILE A 64 2.42 -11.21 15.66
C ILE A 64 2.78 -9.92 16.38
N LEU A 65 1.79 -9.06 16.54
CA LEU A 65 1.86 -7.90 17.43
C LEU A 65 1.10 -8.27 18.70
N ASP A 66 1.83 -8.42 19.81
CA ASP A 66 1.21 -8.59 21.12
C ASP A 66 0.99 -7.21 21.73
N THR A 67 -0.28 -6.84 21.93
CA THR A 67 -0.63 -5.57 22.57
C THR A 67 -0.74 -5.78 24.07
N PRO A 68 -0.17 -4.89 24.91
CA PRO A 68 -0.39 -4.95 26.35
C PRO A 68 -1.90 -4.86 26.65
N GLY A 69 -2.32 -5.34 27.83
CA GLY A 69 -3.73 -5.48 28.20
C GLY A 69 -4.57 -4.23 27.93
N LEU A 70 -5.89 -4.38 27.79
CA LEU A 70 -6.82 -3.35 27.32
C LEU A 70 -6.70 -1.99 28.04
N ASN A 71 -6.32 -2.01 29.32
CA ASN A 71 -6.05 -0.82 30.14
C ASN A 71 -4.83 0.00 29.67
N ALA A 72 -3.90 -0.61 28.94
CA ALA A 72 -2.69 -0.01 28.38
C ALA A 72 -2.84 0.46 26.93
N LEU A 73 -3.84 -0.04 26.18
CA LEU A 73 -4.11 0.40 24.80
C LEU A 73 -4.49 1.89 24.70
N GLY A 74 -5.08 2.45 25.76
CA GLY A 74 -5.36 3.89 25.88
C GLY A 74 -4.13 4.75 26.19
N LEU A 75 -3.04 4.15 26.71
CA LEU A 75 -1.81 4.86 27.10
C LEU A 75 -0.80 4.99 25.95
N GLU A 76 -0.89 4.14 24.93
CA GLU A 76 0.03 4.10 23.78
C GLU A 76 -0.69 4.27 22.44
N PRO A 77 -1.13 5.49 22.11
CA PRO A 77 -1.86 5.78 20.87
C PRO A 77 -1.06 5.42 19.61
N GLU A 78 0.26 5.55 19.60
CA GLU A 78 1.07 5.27 18.39
C GLU A 78 0.99 3.80 17.93
N LEU A 79 0.97 2.85 18.87
CA LEU A 79 0.91 1.41 18.55
C LEU A 79 -0.50 1.02 18.06
N THR A 80 -1.53 1.54 18.73
CA THR A 80 -2.94 1.22 18.49
C THR A 80 -3.43 1.83 17.17
N LEU A 81 -3.07 3.09 16.87
CA LEU A 81 -3.62 3.85 15.74
C LEU A 81 -2.96 3.51 14.40
N ALA A 82 -1.66 3.22 14.39
CA ALA A 82 -0.96 2.92 13.13
C ALA A 82 -0.98 1.43 12.78
N THR A 83 -1.01 0.54 13.79
CA THR A 83 -0.71 -0.88 13.58
C THR A 83 -1.97 -1.75 13.49
N LEU A 84 -3.04 -1.43 14.22
CA LEU A 84 -4.30 -2.20 14.13
C LEU A 84 -4.98 -2.06 12.76
N PRO A 85 -5.12 -0.86 12.15
CA PRO A 85 -5.72 -0.75 10.82
C PRO A 85 -4.86 -1.38 9.71
N ALA A 86 -3.54 -1.50 9.93
CA ALA A 86 -2.63 -2.15 9.00
C ALA A 86 -2.57 -3.69 9.18
N ALA A 87 -3.23 -4.23 10.21
CA ALA A 87 -3.24 -5.67 10.46
C ALA A 87 -4.08 -6.40 9.42
N HIS A 88 -3.58 -7.53 8.92
CA HIS A 88 -4.33 -8.38 8.00
C HIS A 88 -5.40 -9.20 8.73
N ALA A 89 -5.15 -9.52 10.01
CA ALA A 89 -6.05 -10.26 10.88
C ALA A 89 -5.91 -9.81 12.34
N THR A 90 -7.00 -9.85 13.09
CA THR A 90 -7.03 -9.55 14.53
C THR A 90 -7.54 -10.75 15.32
N LEU A 91 -6.76 -11.15 16.33
CA LEU A 91 -7.15 -12.14 17.34
C LEU A 91 -7.63 -11.41 18.59
N PHE A 92 -8.92 -11.53 18.89
CA PHE A 92 -9.54 -10.93 20.07
C PHE A 92 -9.67 -11.98 21.18
N LEU A 93 -8.77 -11.91 22.16
CA LEU A 93 -8.69 -12.89 23.25
C LEU A 93 -9.71 -12.55 24.36
N LEU A 94 -10.49 -13.55 24.76
CA LEU A 94 -11.54 -13.45 25.78
C LEU A 94 -11.39 -14.60 26.79
N GLY A 95 -11.82 -14.41 28.04
CA GLY A 95 -11.91 -15.48 29.02
C GLY A 95 -13.24 -16.22 28.91
N VAL A 96 -13.22 -17.57 28.98
CA VAL A 96 -14.45 -18.37 29.03
C VAL A 96 -15.25 -18.14 30.33
N ASP A 97 -14.55 -17.77 31.40
CA ASP A 97 -15.06 -17.53 32.75
C ASP A 97 -15.81 -16.21 32.86
N THR A 98 -15.31 -15.17 32.19
CA THR A 98 -15.90 -13.83 32.21
C THR A 98 -16.80 -13.55 31.01
N GLY A 99 -16.64 -14.30 29.91
CA GLY A 99 -17.29 -14.00 28.65
C GLY A 99 -16.87 -12.64 28.09
N VAL A 100 -17.76 -12.00 27.33
CA VAL A 100 -17.54 -10.65 26.80
C VAL A 100 -17.94 -9.62 27.86
N THR A 101 -16.95 -8.95 28.44
CA THR A 101 -17.21 -7.88 29.42
C THR A 101 -17.62 -6.58 28.72
N ARG A 102 -18.12 -5.60 29.49
CA ARG A 102 -18.44 -4.27 28.96
C ARG A 102 -17.21 -3.58 28.34
N SER A 103 -16.07 -3.65 29.03
CA SER A 103 -14.79 -3.13 28.52
C SER A 103 -14.33 -3.82 27.23
N ASP A 104 -14.55 -5.14 27.11
CA ASP A 104 -14.22 -5.86 25.88
C ASP A 104 -15.10 -5.40 24.71
N MET A 105 -16.39 -5.20 24.95
CA MET A 105 -17.33 -4.72 23.93
C MET A 105 -16.97 -3.31 23.44
N GLU A 106 -16.56 -2.43 24.34
CA GLU A 106 -16.12 -1.07 23.99
C GLU A 106 -14.88 -1.11 23.09
N VAL A 107 -13.89 -1.94 23.41
CA VAL A 107 -12.70 -2.12 22.55
C VAL A 107 -13.03 -2.76 21.22
N TRP A 108 -13.90 -3.78 21.22
CA TRP A 108 -14.35 -4.44 20.00
C TRP A 108 -14.98 -3.45 19.02
N GLN A 109 -15.93 -2.64 19.50
CA GLN A 109 -16.63 -1.66 18.68
C GLN A 109 -15.70 -0.56 18.17
N ARG A 110 -14.75 -0.14 18.99
CA ARG A 110 -13.88 1.00 18.69
C ARG A 110 -12.71 0.66 17.77
N TYR A 111 -12.04 -0.46 17.98
CA TYR A 111 -10.76 -0.75 17.33
C TYR A 111 -10.83 -1.92 16.35
N VAL A 112 -11.70 -2.90 16.57
CA VAL A 112 -11.68 -4.17 15.82
C VAL A 112 -12.77 -4.22 14.76
N ARG A 113 -13.97 -3.70 15.04
CA ARG A 113 -15.17 -3.90 14.20
C ARG A 113 -15.03 -3.36 12.78
N GLU A 114 -14.41 -2.20 12.58
CA GLU A 114 -14.38 -1.51 11.29
C GLU A 114 -13.03 -1.57 10.55
N ASN A 115 -11.95 -1.94 11.24
CA ASN A 115 -10.60 -1.67 10.76
C ASN A 115 -9.88 -2.86 10.11
N VAL A 116 -10.38 -4.10 10.27
CA VAL A 116 -9.63 -5.31 9.88
C VAL A 116 -10.46 -6.28 9.06
N ALA A 117 -9.86 -6.80 7.97
CA ALA A 117 -10.49 -7.73 7.03
C ALA A 117 -10.88 -9.06 7.70
N LEU A 118 -9.95 -9.68 8.45
CA LEU A 118 -10.19 -10.94 9.16
C LEU A 118 -10.22 -10.72 10.68
N ARG A 119 -11.30 -11.18 11.32
CA ARG A 119 -11.52 -11.03 12.77
C ARG A 119 -11.83 -12.38 13.38
N ILE A 120 -11.13 -12.74 14.45
CA ILE A 120 -11.30 -14.02 15.15
C ILE A 120 -11.40 -13.74 16.64
N ALA A 121 -12.48 -14.18 17.28
CA ALA A 121 -12.61 -14.16 18.72
C ALA A 121 -12.12 -15.50 19.29
N VAL A 122 -11.30 -15.46 20.33
CA VAL A 122 -10.75 -16.66 20.98
C VAL A 122 -11.17 -16.68 22.44
N LEU A 123 -12.12 -17.54 22.78
CA LEU A 123 -12.51 -17.87 24.15
C LEU A 123 -11.44 -18.80 24.75
N ASN A 124 -10.49 -18.21 25.46
CA ASN A 124 -9.40 -18.91 26.12
C ASN A 124 -9.82 -19.45 27.50
N LYS A 125 -9.01 -20.35 28.05
CA LYS A 125 -9.18 -20.99 29.37
C LYS A 125 -10.36 -21.97 29.47
N ILE A 126 -10.72 -22.65 28.38
CA ILE A 126 -11.81 -23.65 28.38
C ILE A 126 -11.59 -24.79 29.39
N ASP A 127 -10.34 -25.00 29.82
CA ASP A 127 -9.97 -25.98 30.83
C ASP A 127 -10.56 -25.67 32.22
N LEU A 128 -10.95 -24.42 32.49
CA LEU A 128 -11.70 -24.08 33.71
C LEU A 128 -13.11 -24.70 33.73
N ALA A 129 -13.65 -25.04 32.56
CA ALA A 129 -14.94 -25.72 32.44
C ALA A 129 -14.81 -27.25 32.49
N TRP A 130 -13.59 -27.80 32.57
CA TRP A 130 -13.35 -29.25 32.62
C TRP A 130 -13.58 -29.76 34.04
N ASP A 131 -14.83 -30.12 34.33
CA ASP A 131 -15.23 -30.76 35.57
C ASP A 131 -15.16 -32.28 35.39
N GLU A 132 -14.29 -32.95 36.15
CA GLU A 132 -14.09 -34.41 36.08
C GLU A 132 -15.35 -35.21 36.47
N LEU A 133 -16.31 -34.57 37.14
CA LEU A 133 -17.59 -35.18 37.52
C LEU A 133 -18.67 -35.04 36.43
N LYS A 134 -18.43 -34.24 35.37
CA LYS A 134 -19.39 -34.02 34.28
C LYS A 134 -19.02 -34.82 33.03
N PRO A 135 -20.00 -35.38 32.30
CA PRO A 135 -19.78 -35.94 30.98
C PRO A 135 -19.22 -34.88 30.01
N TRP A 136 -18.25 -35.28 29.17
CA TRP A 136 -17.64 -34.39 28.18
C TRP A 136 -18.63 -33.73 27.22
N ASP A 137 -19.74 -34.39 26.90
CA ASP A 137 -20.78 -33.84 26.04
C ASP A 137 -21.55 -32.66 26.67
N ASP A 138 -21.64 -32.62 28.00
CA ASP A 138 -22.26 -31.49 28.72
C ASP A 138 -21.31 -30.29 28.73
N ILE A 139 -20.02 -30.53 28.93
CA ILE A 139 -18.96 -29.51 28.83
C ILE A 139 -18.94 -28.91 27.41
N ARG A 140 -18.97 -29.76 26.39
CA ARG A 140 -18.99 -29.33 24.98
C ARG A 140 -20.22 -28.50 24.65
N ARG A 141 -21.41 -28.90 25.12
CA ARG A 141 -22.65 -28.12 24.96
C ARG A 141 -22.60 -26.76 25.65
N SER A 142 -22.00 -26.70 26.84
CA SER A 142 -21.80 -25.42 27.56
C SER A 142 -20.88 -24.48 26.78
N LEU A 143 -19.75 -24.99 26.28
CA LEU A 143 -18.81 -24.20 25.48
C LEU A 143 -19.45 -23.72 24.18
N GLU A 144 -20.26 -24.54 23.51
CA GLU A 144 -20.92 -24.15 22.27
C GLU A 144 -21.94 -23.02 22.50
N ARG A 145 -22.73 -23.08 23.58
CA ARG A 145 -23.63 -21.99 23.97
C ARG A 145 -22.88 -20.68 24.21
N GLN A 146 -21.71 -20.74 24.85
CA GLN A 146 -20.87 -19.55 25.05
C GLN A 146 -20.32 -19.03 23.72
N ARG A 147 -19.88 -19.89 22.81
CA ARG A 147 -19.45 -19.49 21.46
C ARG A 147 -20.57 -18.80 20.69
N GLU A 148 -21.78 -19.35 20.71
CA GLU A 148 -22.96 -18.76 20.08
C GLU A 148 -23.31 -17.38 20.67
N ALA A 149 -23.27 -17.26 22.00
CA ALA A 149 -23.52 -15.99 22.69
C ALA A 149 -22.48 -14.92 22.29
N THR A 150 -21.20 -15.28 22.29
CA THR A 150 -20.10 -14.39 21.86
C THR A 150 -20.22 -14.02 20.38
N ALA A 151 -20.57 -14.96 19.50
CA ALA A 151 -20.78 -14.72 18.08
C ALA A 151 -21.89 -13.67 17.85
N ARG A 152 -23.02 -13.80 18.56
CA ARG A 152 -24.12 -12.83 18.50
C ARG A 152 -23.73 -11.46 19.03
N LEU A 153 -23.03 -11.40 20.17
CA LEU A 153 -22.61 -10.14 20.79
C LEU A 153 -21.61 -9.37 19.93
N LEU A 154 -20.62 -10.06 19.37
CA LEU A 154 -19.58 -9.45 18.54
C LEU A 154 -19.99 -9.29 17.06
N ASN A 155 -21.16 -9.84 16.69
CA ASN A 155 -21.66 -9.92 15.32
C ASN A 155 -20.63 -10.58 14.37
N LEU A 156 -20.16 -11.76 14.78
CA LEU A 156 -19.23 -12.60 14.04
C LEU A 156 -19.90 -13.91 13.59
N PRO A 157 -19.49 -14.49 12.44
CA PRO A 157 -19.79 -15.88 12.13
C PRO A 157 -19.28 -16.81 13.23
N LEU A 158 -20.01 -17.88 13.54
CA LEU A 158 -19.67 -18.82 14.61
C LEU A 158 -18.32 -19.51 14.38
N GLU A 159 -17.95 -19.69 13.10
CA GLU A 159 -16.67 -20.26 12.66
C GLU A 159 -15.48 -19.38 13.06
N ARG A 160 -15.72 -18.08 13.31
CA ARG A 160 -14.72 -17.10 13.75
C ARG A 160 -14.65 -16.94 15.27
N VAL A 161 -15.44 -17.72 16.03
CA VAL A 161 -15.36 -17.78 17.48
C VAL A 161 -14.78 -19.12 17.89
N LEU A 162 -13.53 -19.13 18.35
CA LEU A 162 -12.79 -20.34 18.71
C LEU A 162 -12.74 -20.50 20.21
N ALA A 163 -12.88 -21.73 20.70
CA ALA A 163 -12.74 -22.07 22.10
C ALA A 163 -11.42 -22.83 22.28
N VAL A 164 -10.51 -22.30 23.11
CA VAL A 164 -9.12 -22.76 23.22
C VAL A 164 -8.67 -22.84 24.68
N SER A 165 -7.83 -23.81 25.01
CA SER A 165 -7.02 -23.78 26.23
C SER A 165 -5.55 -23.64 25.83
N ALA A 166 -5.03 -22.41 25.87
CA ALA A 166 -3.63 -22.16 25.54
C ALA A 166 -2.66 -22.90 26.49
N GLN A 167 -3.04 -23.05 27.77
CA GLN A 167 -2.22 -23.75 28.76
C GLN A 167 -2.14 -25.25 28.46
N LYS A 168 -3.27 -25.91 28.18
CA LYS A 168 -3.29 -27.35 27.86
C LYS A 168 -2.68 -27.63 26.49
N ALA A 169 -2.84 -26.72 25.53
CA ALA A 169 -2.14 -26.75 24.25
C ALA A 169 -0.61 -26.76 24.44
N LEU A 170 -0.08 -25.83 25.25
CA LEU A 170 1.34 -25.75 25.55
C LEU A 170 1.84 -27.01 26.27
N LEU A 171 1.10 -27.48 27.28
CA LEU A 171 1.45 -28.68 28.02
C LEU A 171 1.47 -29.93 27.12
N GLY A 172 0.46 -30.06 26.24
CA GLY A 172 0.37 -31.14 25.27
C GLY A 172 1.53 -31.13 24.30
N LYS A 173 1.94 -29.96 23.79
CA LYS A 173 3.13 -29.82 22.93
C LYS A 173 4.43 -30.18 23.66
N ILE A 174 4.60 -29.79 24.93
CA ILE A 174 5.78 -30.12 25.71
C ILE A 174 5.85 -31.62 26.01
N ARG A 175 4.70 -32.25 26.28
CA ARG A 175 4.59 -33.68 26.61
C ARG A 175 4.44 -34.59 25.39
N ASN A 176 4.33 -34.03 24.18
CA ASN A 176 3.93 -34.74 22.96
C ASN A 176 2.64 -35.57 23.14
N ASP A 177 1.64 -34.99 23.79
CA ASP A 177 0.33 -35.61 24.04
C ASP A 177 -0.70 -35.11 22.99
N PRO A 178 -1.00 -35.92 21.95
CA PRO A 178 -1.89 -35.50 20.86
C PRO A 178 -3.34 -35.32 21.33
N ASP A 179 -3.80 -36.15 22.27
CA ASP A 179 -5.18 -36.08 22.79
C ASP A 179 -5.40 -34.78 23.56
N LEU A 180 -4.39 -34.35 24.33
CA LEU A 180 -4.46 -33.08 25.05
C LEU A 180 -4.41 -31.87 24.10
N ILE A 181 -3.65 -31.97 23.01
CA ILE A 181 -3.61 -30.94 21.97
C ILE A 181 -4.96 -30.83 21.26
N GLU A 182 -5.59 -31.94 20.91
CA GLU A 182 -6.90 -31.96 20.28
C GLU A 182 -7.96 -31.36 21.21
N LYS A 183 -8.00 -31.81 22.48
CA LYS A 183 -8.91 -31.28 23.51
C LYS A 183 -8.72 -29.79 23.78
N SER A 184 -7.50 -29.27 23.60
CA SER A 184 -7.20 -27.85 23.80
C SER A 184 -7.79 -26.94 22.73
N GLY A 185 -8.20 -27.47 21.57
CA GLY A 185 -8.79 -26.70 20.47
C GLY A 185 -7.82 -25.81 19.68
N ILE A 186 -6.53 -25.77 20.02
CA ILE A 186 -5.53 -24.87 19.42
C ILE A 186 -5.33 -25.10 17.92
N GLN A 187 -5.48 -26.34 17.44
CA GLN A 187 -5.24 -26.73 16.05
C GLN A 187 -6.14 -25.96 15.07
N LYS A 188 -7.37 -25.63 15.48
CA LYS A 188 -8.30 -24.83 14.65
C LYS A 188 -7.76 -23.41 14.43
N LEU A 189 -7.20 -22.80 15.48
CA LEU A 189 -6.59 -21.48 15.38
C LEU A 189 -5.35 -21.52 14.49
N GLU A 190 -4.49 -22.53 14.67
CA GLU A 190 -3.29 -22.70 13.85
C GLU A 190 -3.63 -22.95 12.37
N ALA A 191 -4.68 -23.72 12.09
CA ALA A 191 -5.15 -23.97 10.75
C ALA A 191 -5.63 -22.69 10.05
N ILE A 192 -6.39 -21.82 10.74
CA ILE A 192 -6.84 -20.53 10.18
C ILE A 192 -5.64 -19.62 9.89
N LEU A 193 -4.68 -19.54 10.82
CA LEU A 193 -3.47 -18.73 10.61
C LEU A 193 -2.65 -19.24 9.41
N ALA A 194 -2.51 -20.57 9.27
CA ALA A 194 -1.72 -21.19 8.22
C ALA A 194 -2.38 -21.15 6.84
N HIS A 195 -3.69 -21.38 6.74
CA HIS A 195 -4.39 -21.57 5.48
C HIS A 195 -5.21 -20.37 5.02
N GLU A 196 -5.49 -19.41 5.88
CA GLU A 196 -6.24 -18.20 5.50
C GLU A 196 -5.38 -16.94 5.58
N VAL A 197 -4.71 -16.70 6.72
CA VAL A 197 -3.98 -15.44 6.95
C VAL A 197 -2.72 -15.35 6.09
N ILE A 198 -1.88 -16.40 6.10
CA ILE A 198 -0.63 -16.41 5.35
C ILE A 198 -0.89 -16.36 3.83
N PRO A 199 -1.77 -17.20 3.25
CA PRO A 199 -2.06 -17.16 1.82
C PRO A 199 -2.69 -15.85 1.37
N ALA A 200 -3.60 -15.26 2.15
CA ALA A 200 -4.18 -13.97 1.83
C ALA A 200 -3.12 -12.86 1.70
N ARG A 201 -2.13 -12.84 2.60
CA ARG A 201 -1.00 -11.91 2.51
C ARG A 201 -0.14 -12.19 1.27
N GLN A 202 0.17 -13.46 1.00
CA GLN A 202 0.96 -13.85 -0.17
C GLN A 202 0.26 -13.43 -1.46
N GLU A 203 -1.05 -13.62 -1.57
CA GLU A 203 -1.84 -13.20 -2.73
C GLU A 203 -1.82 -11.68 -2.94
N ILE A 204 -1.90 -10.87 -1.86
CA ILE A 204 -1.78 -9.41 -1.96
C ILE A 204 -0.42 -9.00 -2.55
N VAL A 205 0.67 -9.60 -2.04
CA VAL A 205 2.03 -9.31 -2.52
C VAL A 205 2.21 -9.81 -3.95
N HIS A 206 1.78 -11.04 -4.24
CA HIS A 206 1.86 -11.64 -5.56
C HIS A 206 1.12 -10.80 -6.59
N ARG A 207 -0.12 -10.39 -6.32
CA ARG A 207 -0.90 -9.51 -7.20
C ARG A 207 -0.21 -8.18 -7.47
N SER A 208 0.39 -7.56 -6.46
CA SER A 208 1.14 -6.31 -6.63
C SER A 208 2.32 -6.49 -7.59
N VAL A 209 3.12 -7.54 -7.38
CA VAL A 209 4.28 -7.86 -8.23
C VAL A 209 3.83 -8.24 -9.65
N MET A 210 2.79 -9.06 -9.79
CA MET A 210 2.25 -9.47 -11.08
C MET A 210 1.67 -8.30 -11.87
N SER A 211 1.03 -7.33 -11.21
CA SER A 211 0.55 -6.11 -11.86
C SER A 211 1.72 -5.27 -12.41
N GLU A 212 2.80 -5.15 -11.66
CA GLU A 212 3.99 -4.40 -12.09
C GLU A 212 4.72 -5.10 -13.25
N ILE A 213 4.91 -6.42 -13.16
CA ILE A 213 5.49 -7.21 -14.26
C ILE A 213 4.59 -7.17 -15.50
N GLY A 214 3.28 -7.32 -15.33
CA GLY A 214 2.30 -7.30 -16.41
C GLY A 214 2.30 -5.98 -17.17
N THR A 215 2.35 -4.84 -16.47
CA THR A 215 2.46 -3.52 -17.12
C THR A 215 3.77 -3.37 -17.90
N MET A 216 4.89 -3.85 -17.37
CA MET A 216 6.18 -3.83 -18.06
C MET A 216 6.18 -4.70 -19.32
N MET A 217 5.64 -5.92 -19.23
CA MET A 217 5.54 -6.84 -20.37
C MET A 217 4.63 -6.31 -21.47
N LEU A 218 3.46 -5.75 -21.12
CA LEU A 218 2.54 -5.13 -22.09
C LEU A 218 3.22 -3.97 -22.82
N SER A 219 3.99 -3.14 -22.10
CA SER A 219 4.73 -2.04 -22.71
C SER A 219 5.79 -2.54 -23.70
N THR A 220 6.52 -3.60 -23.36
CA THR A 220 7.54 -4.21 -24.22
C THR A 220 6.93 -4.80 -25.48
N GLY A 221 5.81 -5.53 -25.35
CA GLY A 221 5.08 -6.08 -26.50
C GLY A 221 4.57 -4.99 -27.44
N ALA A 222 4.04 -3.88 -26.91
CA ALA A 222 3.58 -2.76 -27.72
C ALA A 222 4.71 -2.09 -28.52
N THR A 223 5.91 -1.98 -27.92
CA THR A 223 7.12 -1.48 -28.60
C THR A 223 7.55 -2.40 -29.73
N ILE A 224 7.67 -3.71 -29.48
CA ILE A 224 8.06 -4.69 -30.52
C ILE A 224 7.06 -4.66 -31.68
N GLU A 225 5.76 -4.66 -31.39
CA GLU A 225 4.72 -4.61 -32.42
C GLU A 225 4.83 -3.32 -33.26
N SER A 226 5.17 -2.19 -32.63
CA SER A 226 5.43 -0.94 -33.34
C SER A 226 6.64 -1.03 -34.27
N SER A 227 7.72 -1.67 -33.82
CA SER A 227 8.93 -1.90 -34.64
C SER A 227 8.66 -2.83 -35.82
N ILE A 228 7.85 -3.89 -35.63
CA ILE A 228 7.44 -4.79 -36.72
C ILE A 228 6.65 -4.02 -37.78
N GLN A 229 5.66 -3.22 -37.37
CA GLN A 229 4.86 -2.41 -38.30
C GLN A 229 5.73 -1.43 -39.08
N ALA A 230 6.63 -0.70 -38.40
CA ALA A 230 7.53 0.25 -39.06
C ALA A 230 8.46 -0.44 -40.07
N ASN A 231 9.01 -1.61 -39.72
CA ASN A 231 9.87 -2.39 -40.61
C ASN A 231 9.06 -2.91 -41.82
N GLN A 232 7.84 -3.41 -41.61
CA GLN A 232 6.98 -3.88 -42.69
C GLN A 232 6.69 -2.79 -43.72
N VAL A 233 6.38 -1.57 -43.27
CA VAL A 233 6.17 -0.43 -44.19
C VAL A 233 7.44 -0.10 -44.95
N ALA A 234 8.62 -0.14 -44.32
CA ALA A 234 9.89 0.10 -44.99
C ALA A 234 10.19 -0.97 -46.07
N VAL A 235 9.85 -2.24 -45.81
CA VAL A 235 9.98 -3.33 -46.78
C VAL A 235 9.06 -3.12 -47.98
N THR A 236 7.78 -2.78 -47.79
CA THR A 236 6.86 -2.52 -48.90
C THR A 236 7.30 -1.31 -49.73
N GLU A 237 7.68 -0.21 -49.08
CA GLU A 237 8.16 0.99 -49.78
C GLU A 237 9.42 0.67 -50.62
N LEU A 238 10.39 -0.07 -50.09
CA LEU A 238 11.60 -0.45 -50.81
C LEU A 238 11.33 -1.47 -51.93
N ALA A 239 10.41 -2.42 -51.71
CA ALA A 239 10.01 -3.38 -52.73
C ALA A 239 9.32 -2.69 -53.93
N GLU A 240 8.50 -1.66 -53.68
CA GLU A 240 7.86 -0.88 -54.75
C GLU A 240 8.85 -0.05 -55.57
N ILE A 241 9.98 0.35 -54.97
CA ILE A 241 11.07 1.09 -55.62
C ILE A 241 11.95 0.15 -56.46
N SER A 242 12.11 -1.11 -56.02
CA SER A 242 12.89 -2.13 -56.71
C SER A 242 12.29 -2.46 -58.08
N GLY A 243 12.77 -1.80 -59.13
CA GLY A 243 12.35 -1.99 -60.52
C GLY A 243 11.68 -0.78 -61.19
N LYS A 244 11.58 0.39 -60.55
CA LYS A 244 10.94 1.60 -61.11
C LYS A 244 11.91 2.77 -61.36
N SER A 245 11.52 3.70 -62.25
CA SER A 245 12.39 4.77 -62.81
C SER A 245 12.87 5.82 -61.79
N LYS A 246 13.96 6.53 -62.14
CA LYS A 246 14.53 7.66 -61.38
C LYS A 246 13.49 8.72 -60.97
N ASP A 247 12.43 8.91 -61.76
CA ASP A 247 11.36 9.89 -61.47
C ASP A 247 10.50 9.51 -60.27
N MET A 248 10.30 8.21 -60.01
CA MET A 248 9.55 7.77 -58.83
C MET A 248 10.36 7.97 -57.54
N VAL A 249 11.67 7.71 -57.59
CA VAL A 249 12.59 8.00 -56.48
C VAL A 249 12.60 9.49 -56.17
N ALA A 250 12.64 10.37 -57.18
CA ALA A 250 12.58 11.82 -57.00
C ALA A 250 11.25 12.28 -56.36
N ARG A 251 10.11 11.67 -56.73
CA ARG A 251 8.80 11.97 -56.10
C ARG A 251 8.75 11.55 -54.63
N LEU A 252 9.23 10.34 -54.31
CA LEU A 252 9.29 9.84 -52.94
C LEU A 252 10.22 10.68 -52.06
N TRP A 253 11.37 11.10 -52.61
CA TRP A 253 12.29 11.99 -51.92
C TRP A 253 11.62 13.30 -51.53
N ARG A 254 10.87 13.92 -52.47
CA ARG A 254 10.11 15.16 -52.21
C ARG A 254 9.03 14.96 -51.15
N LYS A 255 8.30 13.84 -51.19
CA LYS A 255 7.28 13.49 -50.20
C LYS A 255 7.87 13.33 -48.79
N ILE A 256 8.94 12.56 -48.64
CA ILE A 256 9.58 12.35 -47.33
C ILE A 256 10.20 13.65 -46.79
N HIS A 257 10.71 14.52 -47.67
CA HIS A 257 11.16 15.85 -47.26
C HIS A 257 10.03 16.71 -46.70
N GLN A 258 8.87 16.70 -47.38
CA GLN A 258 7.66 17.38 -46.90
C GLN A 258 7.19 16.80 -45.56
N ASP A 259 7.10 15.47 -45.43
CA ASP A 259 6.71 14.80 -44.18
C ASP A 259 7.67 15.19 -43.02
N LYS A 260 8.97 15.36 -43.30
CA LYS A 260 9.96 15.82 -42.33
C LYS A 260 9.75 17.28 -41.92
N GLU A 261 9.40 18.17 -42.85
CA GLU A 261 9.08 19.56 -42.53
C GLU A 261 7.81 19.65 -41.67
N GLU A 262 6.75 18.93 -42.04
CA GLU A 262 5.51 18.84 -41.27
C GLU A 262 5.76 18.28 -39.86
N TYR A 263 6.58 17.23 -39.75
CA TYR A 263 7.00 16.68 -38.47
C TYR A 263 7.79 17.69 -37.63
N ASN A 264 8.74 18.42 -38.21
CA ASN A 264 9.51 19.43 -37.48
C ASN A 264 8.64 20.58 -36.98
N ALA A 265 7.65 21.02 -37.77
CA ALA A 265 6.68 22.02 -37.35
C ALA A 265 5.82 21.51 -36.17
N ALA A 266 5.34 20.26 -36.25
CA ALA A 266 4.60 19.62 -35.16
C ALA A 266 5.45 19.46 -33.89
N LEU A 267 6.74 19.10 -34.04
CA LEU A 267 7.69 19.00 -32.94
C LEU A 267 7.92 20.36 -32.25
N GLY A 268 7.91 21.45 -33.03
CA GLY A 268 7.94 22.82 -32.49
C GLY A 268 6.75 23.11 -31.58
N VAL A 269 5.54 22.76 -32.02
CA VAL A 269 4.31 22.90 -31.19
C VAL A 269 4.39 22.04 -29.93
N TYR A 270 4.86 20.79 -30.06
CA TYR A 270 5.05 19.90 -28.92
C TYR A 270 6.02 20.47 -27.88
N LYS A 271 7.15 21.07 -28.31
CA LYS A 271 8.10 21.70 -27.40
C LYS A 271 7.45 22.81 -26.57
N THR A 272 6.57 23.63 -27.17
CA THR A 272 5.80 24.65 -26.46
C THR A 272 4.84 24.04 -25.44
N ILE A 273 4.13 22.98 -25.81
CA ILE A 273 3.24 22.25 -24.90
C ILE A 273 4.06 21.65 -23.74
N ARG A 274 5.21 21.05 -24.03
CA ARG A 274 6.11 20.45 -23.04
C ARG A 274 6.67 21.48 -22.07
N ALA A 275 7.02 22.67 -22.54
CA ALA A 275 7.43 23.78 -21.70
C ALA A 275 6.29 24.22 -20.75
N SER A 276 5.06 24.37 -21.26
CA SER A 276 3.88 24.68 -20.44
C SER A 276 3.58 23.58 -19.42
N PHE A 277 3.71 22.31 -19.81
CA PHE A 277 3.57 21.17 -18.91
C PHE A 277 4.62 21.21 -17.80
N ASN A 278 5.88 21.48 -18.12
CA ASN A 278 6.97 21.55 -17.14
C ASN A 278 6.80 22.72 -16.17
N LEU A 279 6.26 23.85 -16.62
CA LEU A 279 5.92 24.98 -15.76
C LEU A 279 4.81 24.60 -14.76
N LYS A 280 3.75 23.94 -15.23
CA LYS A 280 2.67 23.42 -14.36
C LYS A 280 3.18 22.34 -13.40
N ARG A 281 4.07 21.46 -13.86
CA ARG A 281 4.74 20.43 -13.05
C ARG A 281 5.50 21.06 -11.89
N ASN A 282 6.31 22.08 -12.15
CA ASN A 282 7.08 22.76 -11.11
C ASN A 282 6.15 23.40 -10.08
N ALA A 283 5.12 24.12 -10.54
CA ALA A 283 4.13 24.72 -9.65
C ALA A 283 3.37 23.69 -8.79
N LEU A 284 3.12 22.49 -9.31
CA LEU A 284 2.51 21.38 -8.57
C LEU A 284 3.50 20.78 -7.55
N LEU A 285 4.76 20.57 -7.93
CA LEU A 285 5.81 20.11 -7.02
C LEU A 285 6.07 21.10 -5.88
N ASP A 286 5.98 22.40 -6.13
CA ASP A 286 6.11 23.44 -5.11
C ASP A 286 4.98 23.38 -4.08
N ARG A 287 3.77 22.99 -4.50
CA ARG A 287 2.65 22.72 -3.57
C ARG A 287 2.84 21.44 -2.77
N LEU A 288 3.50 20.45 -3.36
CA LEU A 288 3.86 19.19 -2.71
C LEU A 288 5.15 19.26 -1.89
N ASN A 289 5.78 20.45 -1.81
CA ASN A 289 7.06 20.61 -1.14
C ASN A 289 6.96 20.25 0.34
N GLN A 290 7.91 19.42 0.79
CA GLN A 290 8.04 18.95 2.17
C GLN A 290 8.01 20.10 3.17
N ALA A 291 8.69 21.22 2.88
CA ALA A 291 8.75 22.37 3.77
C ALA A 291 7.36 22.98 4.03
N ARG A 292 6.48 23.04 3.02
CA ARG A 292 5.14 23.61 3.15
C ARG A 292 4.23 22.71 3.98
N ILE A 293 4.36 21.40 3.83
CA ILE A 293 3.64 20.41 4.63
C ILE A 293 4.12 20.46 6.08
N ASP A 294 5.43 20.46 6.28
CA ASP A 294 6.03 20.55 7.61
C ASP A 294 5.57 21.86 8.30
N ASP A 295 5.41 22.97 7.56
CA ASP A 295 4.81 24.22 8.04
C ASP A 295 3.32 24.09 8.44
N MET A 296 2.51 23.45 7.59
CA MET A 296 1.08 23.19 7.88
C MET A 296 0.92 22.32 9.13
N LEU A 297 1.74 21.27 9.24
CA LEU A 297 1.77 20.37 10.39
C LEU A 297 2.26 21.08 11.65
N LYS A 298 3.28 21.95 11.53
CA LYS A 298 3.78 22.77 12.64
C LYS A 298 2.72 23.75 13.14
N ARG A 299 2.00 24.44 12.26
CA ARG A 299 0.88 25.32 12.65
C ARG A 299 -0.24 24.55 13.34
N SER A 300 -0.53 23.32 12.90
CA SER A 300 -1.48 22.45 13.60
C SER A 300 -0.98 22.05 14.99
N ARG A 301 0.33 21.81 15.15
CA ARG A 301 0.96 21.54 16.45
C ARG A 301 0.94 22.76 17.37
N ASP A 302 1.26 23.94 16.85
CA ASP A 302 1.28 25.18 17.62
C ASP A 302 -0.14 25.59 18.05
N GLY A 303 -1.15 25.32 17.22
CA GLY A 303 -2.56 25.49 17.57
C GLY A 303 -3.03 24.64 18.77
N LEU A 304 -2.39 23.48 18.97
CA LEU A 304 -2.63 22.62 20.14
C LEU A 304 -1.89 23.08 21.39
N SER A 305 -0.76 23.79 21.21
CA SER A 305 0.10 24.20 22.33
C SER A 305 -0.60 25.14 23.33
N GLY A 306 -1.64 25.87 22.90
CA GLY A 306 -2.39 26.80 23.76
C GLY A 306 -3.44 26.15 24.66
N SER A 307 -3.88 24.91 24.37
CA SER A 307 -4.78 24.13 25.25
C SER A 307 -4.78 22.67 24.82
N TRP A 308 -4.09 21.81 25.57
CA TRP A 308 -4.08 20.36 25.36
C TRP A 308 -5.38 19.73 25.87
N THR A 309 -6.50 20.14 25.28
CA THR A 309 -7.85 19.63 25.57
C THR A 309 -8.34 18.76 24.43
N THR A 310 -9.25 17.82 24.71
CA THR A 310 -9.90 16.99 23.67
C THR A 310 -10.65 17.83 22.64
N ILE A 311 -11.25 18.95 23.06
CA ILE A 311 -11.93 19.91 22.19
C ILE A 311 -10.92 20.64 21.29
N GLY A 312 -9.83 21.13 21.87
CA GLY A 312 -8.75 21.79 21.13
C GLY A 312 -8.10 20.85 20.10
N LEU A 313 -7.92 19.58 20.47
CA LEU A 313 -7.46 18.51 19.59
C LEU A 313 -8.41 18.30 18.40
N HIS A 314 -9.70 18.08 18.67
CA HIS A 314 -10.70 17.86 17.64
C HIS A 314 -10.76 19.03 16.64
N GLN A 315 -10.77 20.27 17.14
CA GLN A 315 -10.78 21.47 16.29
C GLN A 315 -9.51 21.61 15.45
N SER A 316 -8.33 21.40 16.05
CA SER A 316 -7.05 21.56 15.35
C SER A 316 -6.85 20.49 14.27
N MET A 317 -7.22 19.24 14.57
CA MET A 317 -7.15 18.14 13.61
C MET A 317 -8.14 18.31 12.47
N ASN A 318 -9.38 18.72 12.74
CA ASN A 318 -10.35 19.01 11.67
C ASN A 318 -9.87 20.15 10.76
N LYS A 319 -9.25 21.20 11.32
CA LYS A 319 -8.61 22.26 10.52
C LYS A 319 -7.45 21.74 9.66
N LEU A 320 -6.60 20.87 10.22
CA LEU A 320 -5.50 20.23 9.50
C LEU A 320 -6.02 19.38 8.34
N PHE A 321 -6.97 18.46 8.60
CA PHE A 321 -7.53 17.60 7.57
C PHE A 321 -8.29 18.39 6.50
N ALA A 322 -9.00 19.46 6.87
CA ALA A 322 -9.63 20.36 5.90
C ALA A 322 -8.59 21.04 5.01
N SER A 323 -7.47 21.51 5.58
CA SER A 323 -6.39 22.16 4.85
C SER A 323 -5.67 21.19 3.91
N ILE A 324 -5.42 19.94 4.33
CA ILE A 324 -4.84 18.91 3.45
C ILE A 324 -5.82 18.56 2.32
N ASN A 325 -7.11 18.39 2.60
CA ASN A 325 -8.10 18.12 1.56
C ASN A 325 -8.20 19.26 0.54
N ALA A 326 -8.14 20.52 0.98
CA ALA A 326 -8.12 21.67 0.09
C ALA A 326 -6.87 21.68 -0.82
N GLU A 327 -5.69 21.35 -0.29
CA GLU A 327 -4.49 21.19 -1.13
C GLU A 327 -4.65 20.03 -2.13
N PHE A 328 -5.27 18.92 -1.74
CA PHE A 328 -5.57 17.83 -2.68
C PHE A 328 -6.56 18.25 -3.79
N ASP A 329 -7.57 19.07 -3.48
CA ASP A 329 -8.49 19.60 -4.50
C ASP A 329 -7.76 20.51 -5.50
N GLU A 330 -6.88 21.38 -5.01
CA GLU A 330 -6.02 22.23 -5.85
C GLU A 330 -5.07 21.41 -6.74
N ILE A 331 -4.41 20.40 -6.17
CA ILE A 331 -3.52 19.48 -6.90
C ILE A 331 -4.31 18.73 -7.98
N GLN A 332 -5.51 18.23 -7.65
CA GLN A 332 -6.37 17.52 -8.60
C GLN A 332 -6.76 18.42 -9.77
N GLY A 333 -7.18 19.67 -9.51
CA GLY A 333 -7.51 20.64 -10.55
C GLY A 333 -6.33 20.97 -11.48
N MET A 334 -5.12 21.11 -10.90
CA MET A 334 -3.90 21.30 -11.69
C MET A 334 -3.57 20.06 -12.53
N ALA A 335 -3.70 18.86 -11.96
CA ALA A 335 -3.46 17.59 -12.65
C ALA A 335 -4.45 17.39 -13.82
N GLU A 336 -5.73 17.70 -13.65
CA GLU A 336 -6.74 17.66 -14.72
C GLU A 336 -6.43 18.66 -15.85
N SER A 337 -5.93 19.86 -15.50
CA SER A 337 -5.46 20.83 -16.50
C SER A 337 -4.28 20.28 -17.31
N MET A 338 -3.31 19.66 -16.63
CA MET A 338 -2.15 19.01 -17.28
C MET A 338 -2.56 17.81 -18.13
N HIS A 339 -3.50 17.00 -17.64
CA HIS A 339 -4.06 15.86 -18.35
C HIS A 339 -4.76 16.30 -19.65
N ARG A 340 -5.61 17.34 -19.59
CA ARG A 340 -6.25 17.92 -20.79
C ARG A 340 -5.26 18.55 -21.75
N LEU A 341 -4.20 19.18 -21.25
CA LEU A 341 -3.12 19.73 -22.09
C LEU A 341 -2.43 18.62 -22.89
N MET A 342 -2.04 17.54 -22.22
CA MET A 342 -1.41 16.39 -22.89
C MET A 342 -2.39 15.65 -23.80
N GLY A 343 -3.62 15.40 -23.37
CA GLY A 343 -4.64 14.73 -24.19
C GLY A 343 -4.86 15.41 -25.54
N ARG A 344 -4.89 16.75 -25.57
CA ARG A 344 -4.94 17.53 -26.83
C ARG A 344 -3.72 17.31 -27.72
N SER A 345 -2.52 17.20 -27.13
CA SER A 345 -1.30 16.89 -27.85
C SER A 345 -1.37 15.49 -28.47
N TYR A 346 -1.72 14.47 -27.69
CA TYR A 346 -1.85 13.09 -28.18
C TYR A 346 -2.84 12.99 -29.34
N ALA A 347 -4.05 13.55 -29.20
CA ALA A 347 -5.06 13.54 -30.26
C ALA A 347 -4.59 14.24 -31.56
N SER A 348 -3.79 15.30 -31.45
CA SER A 348 -3.21 15.99 -32.61
C SER A 348 -2.21 15.10 -33.36
N PHE A 349 -1.33 14.38 -32.64
CA PHE A 349 -0.36 13.48 -33.25
C PHE A 349 -1.00 12.19 -33.80
N GLU A 350 -2.03 11.66 -33.12
CA GLU A 350 -2.85 10.55 -33.63
C GLU A 350 -3.47 10.92 -34.99
N LYS A 351 -4.12 12.10 -35.08
CA LYS A 351 -4.77 12.54 -36.32
C LYS A 351 -3.77 12.81 -37.46
N LYS A 352 -2.62 13.41 -37.16
CA LYS A 352 -1.65 13.85 -38.19
C LYS A 352 -0.68 12.76 -38.63
N PHE A 353 -0.21 11.92 -37.70
CA PHE A 353 0.86 10.95 -37.94
C PHE A 353 0.43 9.50 -37.68
N GLN A 354 -0.87 9.25 -37.43
CA GLN A 354 -1.44 7.93 -37.16
C GLN A 354 -0.75 7.21 -35.99
N PHE A 355 -0.31 8.00 -35.01
CA PHE A 355 0.26 7.48 -33.77
C PHE A 355 -0.75 6.60 -33.05
N LYS A 356 -0.26 5.54 -32.38
CA LYS A 356 -1.15 4.63 -31.64
C LYS A 356 -1.84 5.41 -30.52
N ALA A 357 -3.17 5.31 -30.46
CA ALA A 357 -3.97 5.89 -29.40
C ALA A 357 -3.51 5.34 -28.02
N VAL A 358 -3.23 6.24 -27.08
CA VAL A 358 -2.83 5.91 -25.72
C VAL A 358 -3.86 6.48 -24.76
N ALA A 359 -4.49 5.61 -23.97
CA ALA A 359 -5.33 6.04 -22.87
C ALA A 359 -4.45 6.63 -21.76
N LEU A 360 -4.53 7.94 -21.56
CA LEU A 360 -3.81 8.61 -20.49
C LEU A 360 -4.46 8.27 -19.15
N PRO A 361 -3.72 7.79 -18.14
CA PRO A 361 -4.28 7.58 -16.81
C PRO A 361 -4.53 8.95 -16.12
N PRO A 362 -5.69 9.15 -15.48
CA PRO A 362 -5.90 10.30 -14.61
C PRO A 362 -5.07 10.15 -13.32
N LEU A 363 -4.79 11.28 -12.66
CA LEU A 363 -4.24 11.25 -11.30
C LEU A 363 -5.35 10.82 -10.33
N ASN A 364 -5.07 9.83 -9.49
CA ASN A 364 -6.00 9.32 -8.50
C ASN A 364 -5.48 9.55 -7.08
N LEU A 365 -6.10 10.47 -6.36
CA LEU A 365 -5.78 10.74 -4.94
C LEU A 365 -6.85 10.20 -3.98
N GLN A 366 -7.82 9.41 -4.45
CA GLN A 366 -8.97 9.00 -3.65
C GLN A 366 -8.59 8.13 -2.45
N ASN A 367 -7.62 7.22 -2.62
CA ASN A 367 -7.14 6.39 -1.52
C ASN A 367 -6.51 7.23 -0.40
N HIS A 368 -5.74 8.26 -0.75
CA HIS A 368 -5.15 9.19 0.23
C HIS A 368 -6.23 10.01 0.96
N ARG A 369 -7.27 10.45 0.24
CA ARG A 369 -8.43 11.12 0.85
C ARG A 369 -9.21 10.22 1.80
N LEU A 370 -9.37 8.95 1.44
CA LEU A 370 -10.02 7.96 2.31
C LEU A 370 -9.20 7.76 3.59
N ASN A 371 -7.88 7.61 3.48
CA ASN A 371 -6.99 7.49 4.63
C ASN A 371 -7.09 8.70 5.58
N LEU A 372 -7.14 9.93 5.05
CA LEU A 372 -7.35 11.12 5.88
C LEU A 372 -8.72 11.13 6.56
N ARG A 373 -9.78 10.66 5.88
CA ARG A 373 -11.12 10.54 6.50
C ARG A 373 -11.13 9.52 7.63
N LEU A 374 -10.41 8.41 7.49
CA LEU A 374 -10.25 7.43 8.56
C LEU A 374 -9.56 8.05 9.77
N LEU A 375 -8.47 8.81 9.56
CA LEU A 375 -7.79 9.55 10.64
C LEU A 375 -8.72 10.58 11.31
N ALA A 376 -9.57 11.25 10.55
CA ALA A 376 -10.55 12.20 11.09
C ALA A 376 -11.59 11.50 11.97
N LYS A 377 -12.16 10.37 11.51
CA LYS A 377 -13.10 9.56 12.28
C LYS A 377 -12.46 9.02 13.56
N GLU A 378 -11.19 8.62 13.49
CA GLU A 378 -10.43 8.13 14.63
C GLU A 378 -10.15 9.23 15.65
N THR A 379 -9.82 10.44 15.19
CA THR A 379 -9.72 11.63 16.05
C THR A 379 -11.02 11.91 16.77
N GLU A 380 -12.15 11.86 16.05
CA GLU A 380 -13.48 12.08 16.61
C GLU A 380 -13.82 11.02 17.68
N SER A 381 -13.52 9.75 17.42
CA SER A 381 -13.69 8.65 18.39
C SER A 381 -12.79 8.82 19.61
N PHE A 382 -11.56 9.32 19.44
CA PHE A 382 -10.66 9.61 20.56
C PHE A 382 -11.21 10.72 21.45
N CYS A 383 -11.67 11.82 20.85
CA CYS A 383 -12.16 13.00 21.57
C CYS A 383 -13.51 12.78 22.27
N LYS A 384 -14.35 11.87 21.77
CA LYS A 384 -15.68 11.56 22.36
C LYS A 384 -15.66 10.51 23.47
N ASP A 385 -14.51 9.89 23.73
CA ASP A 385 -14.39 8.83 24.72
C ASP A 385 -14.41 9.40 26.16
N PRO A 386 -15.37 8.96 27.01
CA PRO A 386 -15.48 9.38 28.40
C PRO A 386 -14.18 9.18 29.20
N ILE A 387 -13.40 8.14 28.92
CA ILE A 387 -12.14 7.84 29.62
C ILE A 387 -11.11 8.93 29.30
N ASN A 388 -11.02 9.33 28.02
CA ASN A 388 -10.10 10.38 27.57
C ASN A 388 -10.53 11.79 28.02
N LEU A 389 -11.82 11.99 28.31
CA LEU A 389 -12.38 13.23 28.85
C LEU A 389 -12.17 13.35 30.37
N MET A 390 -12.24 12.24 31.11
CA MET A 390 -12.06 12.19 32.57
C MET A 390 -10.59 12.17 32.98
N THR A 391 -9.70 11.72 32.08
CA THR A 391 -8.26 11.53 32.35
C THR A 391 -7.44 12.61 31.65
N GLU A 392 -7.66 13.90 31.93
CA GLU A 392 -6.97 15.05 31.31
C GLU A 392 -5.43 15.04 31.53
N LYS A 393 -4.75 14.09 30.88
CA LYS A 393 -3.30 14.01 30.81
C LYS A 393 -2.91 14.72 29.51
N HIS A 394 -2.45 15.97 29.64
CA HIS A 394 -1.89 16.79 28.56
C HIS A 394 -0.91 16.00 27.66
N PHE A 395 -0.23 15.02 28.25
CA PHE A 395 0.66 14.09 27.57
C PHE A 395 -0.03 13.14 26.57
N LEU A 396 -1.19 12.55 26.91
CA LEU A 396 -1.90 11.63 26.02
C LEU A 396 -2.40 12.35 24.77
N ILE A 397 -2.98 13.54 24.96
CA ILE A 397 -3.45 14.40 23.86
C ILE A 397 -2.25 14.84 23.00
N ARG A 398 -1.12 15.18 23.63
CA ARG A 398 0.13 15.49 22.93
C ARG A 398 0.64 14.34 22.08
N LYS A 399 0.82 13.15 22.65
CA LYS A 399 1.25 11.96 21.91
C LYS A 399 0.28 11.58 20.79
N PHE A 400 -1.01 11.57 21.09
CA PHE A 400 -2.04 11.29 20.09
C PHE A 400 -1.96 12.27 18.92
N SER A 401 -1.78 13.56 19.21
CA SER A 401 -1.59 14.57 18.18
C SER A 401 -0.29 14.38 17.39
N GLU A 402 0.81 14.00 18.03
CA GLU A 402 2.09 13.73 17.38
C GLU A 402 1.97 12.52 16.43
N SER A 403 1.25 11.47 16.86
CA SER A 403 0.94 10.30 16.03
C SER A 403 0.07 10.66 14.82
N LEU A 404 -1.03 11.39 15.01
CA LEU A 404 -1.91 11.81 13.92
C LEU A 404 -1.19 12.70 12.91
N VAL A 405 -0.36 13.63 13.39
CA VAL A 405 0.49 14.48 12.54
C VAL A 405 1.46 13.63 11.72
N ALA A 406 2.09 12.62 12.33
CA ALA A 406 2.98 11.71 11.61
C ALA A 406 2.25 10.88 10.54
N GLN A 407 1.04 10.40 10.84
CA GLN A 407 0.22 9.65 9.88
C GLN A 407 -0.27 10.54 8.73
N ALA A 408 -0.77 11.75 9.03
CA ALA A 408 -1.16 12.73 8.02
C ALA A 408 0.02 13.11 7.11
N ARG A 409 1.21 13.29 7.69
CA ARG A 409 2.45 13.51 6.94
C ARG A 409 2.76 12.36 5.98
N LYS A 410 2.64 11.10 6.44
CA LYS A 410 2.86 9.92 5.62
C LYS A 410 1.89 9.86 4.44
N VAL A 411 0.61 10.13 4.66
CA VAL A 411 -0.40 10.19 3.59
C VAL A 411 -0.03 11.25 2.55
N PHE A 412 0.38 12.45 3.01
CA PHE A 412 0.76 13.53 2.10
C PHE A 412 2.03 13.17 1.28
N VAL A 413 3.07 12.66 1.93
CA VAL A 413 4.31 12.25 1.25
C VAL A 413 4.03 11.17 0.20
N ASN A 414 3.19 10.19 0.53
CA ASN A 414 2.79 9.14 -0.41
C ASN A 414 2.02 9.72 -1.62
N ALA A 415 1.09 10.64 -1.38
CA ALA A 415 0.39 11.36 -2.44
C ALA A 415 1.36 12.17 -3.32
N GLY A 416 2.37 12.80 -2.71
CA GLY A 416 3.41 13.53 -3.43
C GLY A 416 4.23 12.65 -4.35
N ASN A 417 4.68 11.50 -3.86
CA ASN A 417 5.40 10.49 -4.66
C ASN A 417 4.55 9.98 -5.83
N GLU A 418 3.25 9.74 -5.60
CA GLU A 418 2.32 9.30 -6.65
C GLU A 418 2.10 10.38 -7.71
N CYS A 419 1.94 11.64 -7.30
CA CYS A 419 1.87 12.78 -8.21
C CYS A 419 3.14 12.91 -9.05
N GLU A 420 4.32 12.81 -8.44
CA GLU A 420 5.60 12.89 -9.14
C GLU A 420 5.76 11.76 -10.16
N ARG A 421 5.45 10.53 -9.76
CA ARG A 421 5.46 9.36 -10.66
C ARG A 421 4.51 9.58 -11.84
N TRP A 422 3.30 10.05 -11.59
CA TRP A 422 2.32 10.34 -12.63
C TRP A 422 2.84 11.41 -13.61
N MET A 423 3.35 12.54 -13.11
CA MET A 423 3.89 13.64 -13.93
C MET A 423 5.08 13.21 -14.79
N ARG A 424 5.92 12.28 -14.30
CA ARG A 424 7.04 11.71 -15.06
C ARG A 424 6.54 10.74 -16.15
N THR A 425 5.46 10.01 -15.89
CA THR A 425 4.99 8.92 -16.77
C THR A 425 4.13 9.41 -17.94
N VAL A 426 3.26 10.41 -17.72
CA VAL A 426 2.30 10.91 -18.72
C VAL A 426 2.92 11.30 -20.08
N PRO A 427 4.07 11.98 -20.15
CA PRO A 427 4.66 12.41 -21.43
C PRO A 427 5.41 11.30 -22.18
N VAL A 428 5.89 10.29 -21.46
CA VAL A 428 6.86 9.29 -21.98
C VAL A 428 6.36 8.55 -23.23
N PRO A 429 5.10 8.06 -23.30
CA PRO A 429 4.63 7.35 -24.49
C PRO A 429 4.69 8.20 -25.77
N LEU A 430 4.25 9.47 -25.70
CA LEU A 430 4.32 10.38 -26.83
C LEU A 430 5.77 10.74 -27.20
N GLU A 431 6.64 10.95 -26.21
CA GLU A 431 8.07 11.23 -26.45
C GLU A 431 8.76 10.06 -27.15
N ASN A 432 8.42 8.82 -26.78
CA ASN A 432 8.91 7.63 -27.45
C ASN A 432 8.39 7.56 -28.90
N GLN A 433 7.08 7.73 -29.13
CA GLN A 433 6.52 7.71 -30.49
C GLN A 433 7.11 8.82 -31.39
N LEU A 434 7.35 10.02 -30.85
CA LEU A 434 8.05 11.10 -31.56
C LEU A 434 9.48 10.70 -31.94
N ARG A 435 10.23 10.14 -30.99
CA ARG A 435 11.60 9.67 -31.24
C ARG A 435 11.63 8.57 -32.31
N ASP A 436 10.71 7.62 -32.22
CA ASP A 436 10.62 6.49 -33.14
C ASP A 436 10.26 6.98 -34.55
N HIS A 437 9.28 7.88 -34.67
CA HIS A 437 8.92 8.51 -35.94
C HIS A 437 10.08 9.31 -36.56
N LYS A 438 10.84 10.06 -35.75
CA LYS A 438 12.05 10.77 -36.20
C LYS A 438 13.09 9.79 -36.76
N THR A 439 13.34 8.70 -36.05
CA THR A 439 14.30 7.66 -36.47
C THR A 439 13.85 7.03 -37.79
N GLN A 440 12.56 6.72 -37.93
CA GLN A 440 11.97 6.17 -39.15
C GLN A 440 12.12 7.12 -40.35
N LEU A 441 11.82 8.41 -40.19
CA LEU A 441 12.02 9.41 -41.24
C LEU A 441 13.49 9.52 -41.66
N GLN A 442 14.43 9.49 -40.70
CA GLN A 442 15.86 9.55 -40.99
C GLN A 442 16.33 8.30 -41.75
N GLN A 443 15.93 7.11 -41.32
CA GLN A 443 16.27 5.85 -42.00
C GLN A 443 15.74 5.80 -43.44
N ARG A 444 14.53 6.35 -43.69
CA ARG A 444 13.95 6.45 -45.03
C ARG A 444 14.75 7.40 -45.93
N LEU A 445 15.15 8.56 -45.42
CA LEU A 445 16.01 9.51 -46.15
C LEU A 445 17.38 8.91 -46.48
N ASP A 446 18.01 8.23 -45.51
CA ASP A 446 19.32 7.60 -45.71
C ASP A 446 19.22 6.47 -46.74
N SER A 447 18.14 5.69 -46.70
CA SER A 447 17.87 4.62 -47.67
C SER A 447 17.68 5.20 -49.08
N LEU A 448 16.85 6.24 -49.25
CA LEU A 448 16.68 6.89 -50.55
C LEU A 448 17.98 7.52 -51.08
N THR A 449 18.80 8.10 -50.20
CA THR A 449 20.09 8.68 -50.59
C THR A 449 21.03 7.61 -51.13
N LYS A 450 21.10 6.45 -50.47
CA LYS A 450 21.89 5.30 -50.95
C LYS A 450 21.37 4.73 -52.27
N ILE A 451 20.05 4.72 -52.46
CA ILE A 451 19.41 4.25 -53.71
C ILE A 451 19.75 5.15 -54.89
N ASN A 452 19.74 6.47 -54.68
CA ASN A 452 20.13 7.43 -55.71
C ASN A 452 21.61 7.30 -56.11
N GLN A 453 22.47 6.87 -55.17
CA GLN A 453 23.90 6.70 -55.40
C GLN A 453 24.27 5.32 -56.00
N ASN A 454 23.59 4.23 -55.60
CA ASN A 454 23.92 2.86 -56.00
C ASN A 454 22.67 1.97 -56.14
N SER A 455 22.23 1.70 -57.38
CA SER A 455 21.01 0.89 -57.66
C SER A 455 21.10 -0.57 -57.19
N GLY A 456 22.31 -1.15 -57.06
CA GLY A 456 22.50 -2.51 -56.53
C GLY A 456 22.32 -2.66 -55.01
N SER A 457 22.19 -1.55 -54.27
CA SER A 457 22.08 -1.55 -52.80
C SER A 457 20.67 -1.84 -52.26
N ILE A 458 19.64 -1.75 -53.11
CA ILE A 458 18.24 -1.96 -52.72
C ILE A 458 18.01 -3.39 -52.23
N GLN A 459 18.47 -4.38 -53.00
CA GLN A 459 18.24 -5.79 -52.71
C GLN A 459 18.88 -6.19 -51.36
N GLN A 460 20.13 -5.79 -51.13
CA GLN A 460 20.83 -6.03 -49.86
C GLN A 460 20.13 -5.38 -48.66
N ARG A 461 19.58 -4.17 -48.82
CA ARG A 461 18.86 -3.49 -47.74
C ARG A 461 17.52 -4.16 -47.44
N LEU A 462 16.83 -4.62 -48.48
CA LEU A 462 15.56 -5.33 -48.37
C LEU A 462 15.75 -6.68 -47.66
N ASP A 463 16.83 -7.39 -47.95
CA ASP A 463 17.19 -8.64 -47.27
C ASP A 463 17.52 -8.40 -45.78
N SER A 464 18.28 -7.34 -45.47
CA SER A 464 18.58 -6.94 -44.09
C SER A 464 17.32 -6.59 -43.28
N LEU A 465 16.37 -5.85 -43.87
CA LEU A 465 15.11 -5.49 -43.20
C LEU A 465 14.23 -6.72 -42.94
N LYS A 466 14.16 -7.65 -43.91
CA LYS A 466 13.47 -8.94 -43.72
C LYS A 466 14.08 -9.76 -42.58
N GLN A 467 15.41 -9.76 -42.45
CA GLN A 467 16.09 -10.45 -41.36
C GLN A 467 15.78 -9.82 -40.00
N GLU A 468 15.79 -8.50 -39.91
CA GLU A 468 15.40 -7.75 -38.71
C GLU A 468 13.92 -8.01 -38.34
N GLN A 469 13.03 -8.05 -39.34
CA GLN A 469 11.62 -8.38 -39.14
C GLN A 469 11.45 -9.79 -38.54
N ALA A 470 12.19 -10.78 -39.05
CA ALA A 470 12.16 -12.14 -38.50
C ALA A 470 12.61 -12.18 -37.03
N GLN A 471 13.64 -11.42 -36.66
CA GLN A 471 14.10 -11.32 -35.27
C GLN A 471 13.06 -10.67 -34.35
N LEU A 472 12.43 -9.58 -34.80
CA LEU A 472 11.39 -8.90 -34.03
C LEU A 472 10.17 -9.81 -33.80
N ILE A 473 9.77 -10.61 -34.79
CA ILE A 473 8.71 -11.61 -34.66
C ILE A 473 9.08 -12.66 -33.61
N GLN A 474 10.31 -13.18 -33.63
CA GLN A 474 10.78 -14.12 -32.60
C GLN A 474 10.74 -13.52 -31.19
N GLN A 475 11.13 -12.25 -31.03
CA GLN A 475 11.07 -11.54 -29.75
C GLN A 475 9.63 -11.36 -29.28
N ARG A 476 8.71 -10.97 -30.17
CA ARG A 476 7.27 -10.87 -29.86
C ARG A 476 6.72 -12.21 -29.35
N ASP A 477 7.04 -13.30 -30.04
CA ASP A 477 6.55 -14.63 -29.67
C ASP A 477 7.15 -15.12 -28.35
N MET A 478 8.38 -14.70 -28.01
CA MET A 478 8.96 -14.92 -26.68
C MET A 478 8.22 -14.13 -25.60
N VAL A 479 7.97 -12.84 -25.80
CA VAL A 479 7.24 -11.99 -24.84
C VAL A 479 5.82 -12.51 -24.62
N ASN A 480 5.12 -12.91 -25.67
CA ASN A 480 3.77 -13.50 -25.57
C ASN A 480 3.77 -14.80 -24.76
N ARG A 481 4.78 -15.67 -24.94
CA ARG A 481 4.93 -16.89 -24.13
C ARG A 481 5.17 -16.57 -22.66
N LEU A 482 5.98 -15.55 -22.35
CA LEU A 482 6.23 -15.11 -20.98
C LEU A 482 4.96 -14.53 -20.34
N ILE A 483 4.21 -13.69 -21.06
CA ILE A 483 2.92 -13.14 -20.60
C ILE A 483 1.93 -14.27 -20.30
N ALA A 484 1.84 -15.28 -21.17
CA ALA A 484 0.97 -16.44 -20.95
C ALA A 484 1.35 -17.22 -19.69
N ARG A 485 2.65 -17.37 -19.42
CA ARG A 485 3.17 -18.06 -18.22
C ARG A 485 2.91 -17.29 -16.93
N VAL A 486 2.96 -15.96 -16.98
CA VAL A 486 2.68 -15.06 -15.83
C VAL A 486 1.19 -14.96 -15.52
N LYS A 487 0.30 -15.15 -16.51
CA LYS A 487 -1.16 -15.13 -16.32
C LYS A 487 -1.74 -16.42 -15.77
N LEU A 488 -0.98 -17.52 -15.79
CA LEU A 488 -1.40 -18.77 -15.17
C LEU A 488 -1.09 -18.68 -13.68
N PRO A 489 -2.07 -18.82 -12.77
CA PRO A 489 -1.74 -19.08 -11.37
C PRO A 489 -0.89 -20.35 -11.35
N GLU A 490 0.27 -20.32 -10.71
CA GLU A 490 1.03 -21.55 -10.46
C GLU A 490 0.09 -22.54 -9.78
N PRO A 491 -0.06 -23.78 -10.30
CA PRO A 491 -0.81 -24.79 -9.59
C PRO A 491 -0.15 -24.97 -8.23
N GLU A 492 -0.97 -24.92 -7.18
CA GLU A 492 -0.58 -25.13 -5.78
C GLU A 492 0.51 -26.18 -5.71
N ALA A 493 1.73 -25.76 -5.36
CA ALA A 493 2.81 -26.67 -5.05
C ALA A 493 2.30 -27.55 -3.91
N GLN A 494 2.13 -28.83 -4.25
CA GLN A 494 1.50 -29.87 -3.46
C GLN A 494 1.84 -29.75 -1.97
N ALA A 495 0.79 -29.68 -1.16
CA ALA A 495 0.88 -29.87 0.28
C ALA A 495 1.59 -31.20 0.58
N ALA A 496 2.72 -31.11 1.26
CA ALA A 496 3.33 -32.19 2.03
C ALA A 496 3.65 -31.67 3.43
#